data_AF-A0A8S8YNW8-F1
#
_entry.id   AF-A0A8S8YNW8-F1
#
_cell.length_a   1.000
_cell.length_b   1.000
_cell.length_c   1.000
_cell.angle_alpha   90.00
_cell.angle_beta   90.00
_cell.angle_gamma   90.00
#
_symmetry.space_group_name_H-M   'P 1'
#
loop_
_entity.id
_entity.type
_entity.pdbx_description
1 polymer ?
#
loop_
_entity_poly.entity_id
_entity_poly.type
_entity_poly.pdbx_seq_one_letter_code
_entity_poly.pdbx_strand_id
1 'polypeptide(L)'
;MHMVRIGLLANPDAGLGGRLGLKGSDGQAELARSRGAEDRSGPRLKSMLEYFSKIHRGGQVDLEWVTSRGRMGTDWIPSEMEGAVIVEAHQSKGTTSASDTEDAVAAMVGSEIDLLVYSGGDGTTRDIVASLSKLESSETPVIGVPSGVKMHSGCFASSPKGAAEVLSSWINGDLLVSSTEVLDLDEDLYREGKWVVRLYAEAFSPNSPRWMQGSKELVQTESEDDIVVGLSEHIRESLVSEDQLIIWGRGGP
;
A
#
# COMPACT_ATOMS: atom_id res chain seq x y z
N MET A 1 10.50 20.70 22.52
CA MET A 1 10.66 19.51 21.65
C MET A 1 9.73 19.70 20.47
N HIS A 2 10.20 19.42 19.26
CA HIS A 2 9.34 19.45 18.07
C HIS A 2 8.47 18.19 18.12
N MET A 3 7.15 18.35 18.10
CA MET A 3 6.21 17.23 17.95
C MET A 3 6.16 16.90 16.47
N VAL A 4 6.33 15.63 16.10
CA VAL A 4 6.16 15.18 14.71
C VAL A 4 4.83 14.46 14.59
N ARG A 5 3.98 14.92 13.67
CA ARG A 5 2.65 14.38 13.41
C ARG A 5 2.68 13.44 12.21
N ILE A 6 2.37 12.17 12.44
CA ILE A 6 2.35 11.15 11.39
C ILE A 6 0.90 10.77 11.09
N GLY A 7 0.48 11.00 9.85
CA GLY A 7 -0.77 10.46 9.32
C GLY A 7 -0.66 8.94 9.14
N LEU A 8 -1.69 8.19 9.52
CA LEU A 8 -1.74 6.75 9.32
C LEU A 8 -3.05 6.31 8.66
N LEU A 9 -2.95 5.59 7.54
CA LEU A 9 -4.12 5.17 6.77
C LEU A 9 -4.00 3.75 6.20
N ALA A 10 -4.99 2.90 6.44
CA ALA A 10 -5.16 1.66 5.69
C ALA A 10 -6.39 1.79 4.79
N ASN A 11 -6.26 1.54 3.48
CA ASN A 11 -7.43 1.27 2.65
C ASN A 11 -7.82 -0.22 2.80
N PRO A 12 -8.93 -0.56 3.50
CA PRO A 12 -9.27 -1.94 3.85
C PRO A 12 -9.63 -2.78 2.62
N ASP A 13 -10.09 -2.14 1.55
CA ASP A 13 -10.55 -2.80 0.34
C ASP A 13 -9.40 -3.03 -0.66
N ALA A 14 -8.26 -2.36 -0.46
CA ALA A 14 -7.09 -2.52 -1.31
C ALA A 14 -6.54 -3.96 -1.26
N GLY A 15 -6.29 -4.51 -2.46
CA GLY A 15 -5.67 -5.83 -2.63
C GLY A 15 -6.62 -7.02 -2.56
N LEU A 16 -7.94 -6.80 -2.38
CA LEU A 16 -8.94 -7.86 -2.33
C LEU A 16 -9.23 -8.50 -3.71
N GLY A 17 -9.20 -7.71 -4.78
CA GLY A 17 -9.54 -8.18 -6.13
C GLY A 17 -8.51 -9.12 -6.76
N GLY A 18 -7.22 -8.90 -6.48
CA GLY A 18 -6.13 -9.62 -7.14
C GLY A 18 -6.09 -11.13 -6.90
N ARG A 19 -6.54 -11.61 -5.72
CA ARG A 19 -6.53 -13.04 -5.38
C ARG A 19 -7.66 -13.84 -6.05
N LEU A 20 -8.71 -13.14 -6.47
CA LEU A 20 -9.90 -13.76 -7.06
C LEU A 20 -9.92 -13.63 -8.59
N GLY A 21 -8.81 -13.18 -9.20
CA GLY A 21 -8.75 -12.88 -10.64
C GLY A 21 -9.63 -11.69 -11.04
N LEU A 22 -10.10 -10.89 -10.07
CA LEU A 22 -10.94 -9.73 -10.32
C LEU A 22 -10.06 -8.55 -10.73
N LYS A 23 -10.51 -7.79 -11.74
CA LYS A 23 -9.78 -6.64 -12.29
C LYS A 23 -9.87 -5.41 -11.37
N GLY A 24 -9.42 -5.54 -10.12
CA GLY A 24 -9.52 -4.52 -9.08
C GLY A 24 -10.47 -4.90 -7.94
N SER A 25 -10.38 -4.17 -6.82
CA SER A 25 -11.25 -4.33 -5.64
C SER A 25 -12.47 -3.40 -5.65
N ASP A 26 -12.44 -2.37 -6.49
CA ASP A 26 -13.42 -1.28 -6.46
C ASP A 26 -14.82 -1.79 -6.83
N GLY A 27 -15.77 -1.58 -5.91
CA GLY A 27 -17.15 -2.07 -6.02
C GLY A 27 -17.31 -3.59 -5.84
N GLN A 28 -16.22 -4.34 -5.59
CA GLN A 28 -16.27 -5.80 -5.43
C GLN A 28 -15.74 -6.28 -4.08
N ALA A 29 -15.42 -5.38 -3.15
CA ALA A 29 -14.88 -5.74 -1.84
C ALA A 29 -15.81 -6.67 -1.04
N GLU A 30 -17.11 -6.44 -1.06
CA GLU A 30 -18.09 -7.29 -0.38
C GLU A 30 -18.15 -8.69 -1.02
N LEU A 31 -18.20 -8.76 -2.36
CA LEU A 31 -18.14 -10.02 -3.10
C LEU A 31 -16.82 -10.76 -2.87
N ALA A 32 -15.71 -10.03 -2.75
CA ALA A 32 -14.41 -10.62 -2.51
C ALA A 32 -14.36 -11.26 -1.11
N ARG A 33 -14.82 -10.54 -0.09
CA ARG A 33 -14.93 -11.06 1.28
C ARG A 33 -15.91 -12.23 1.37
N SER A 34 -17.05 -12.18 0.67
CA SER A 34 -17.99 -13.31 0.61
C SER A 34 -17.39 -14.55 -0.06
N ARG A 35 -16.33 -14.39 -0.86
CA ARG A 35 -15.53 -15.46 -1.48
C ARG A 35 -14.28 -15.83 -0.65
N GLY A 36 -14.18 -15.34 0.58
CA GLY A 36 -13.09 -15.67 1.50
C GLY A 36 -11.83 -14.80 1.36
N ALA A 37 -11.91 -13.65 0.67
CA ALA A 37 -10.80 -12.70 0.68
C ALA A 37 -10.65 -12.06 2.07
N GLU A 38 -9.42 -12.06 2.58
CA GLU A 38 -9.04 -11.41 3.84
C GLU A 38 -8.42 -10.04 3.56
N ASP A 39 -8.65 -9.10 4.48
CA ASP A 39 -8.06 -7.76 4.40
C ASP A 39 -6.52 -7.85 4.40
N ARG A 40 -5.85 -7.21 3.44
CA ARG A 40 -4.38 -7.27 3.31
C ARG A 40 -3.68 -6.00 3.75
N SER A 41 -4.27 -4.85 3.44
CA SER A 41 -3.69 -3.55 3.75
C SER A 41 -3.47 -3.37 5.26
N GLY A 42 -4.53 -3.61 6.05
CA GLY A 42 -4.50 -3.50 7.50
C GLY A 42 -3.42 -4.32 8.19
N PRO A 43 -3.38 -5.66 8.01
CA PRO A 43 -2.35 -6.49 8.62
C PRO A 43 -0.92 -6.10 8.25
N ARG A 44 -0.69 -5.59 7.03
CA ARG A 44 0.63 -5.09 6.63
C ARG A 44 0.99 -3.76 7.27
N LEU A 45 0.02 -2.86 7.48
CA LEU A 45 0.22 -1.64 8.26
C LEU A 45 0.57 -1.98 9.70
N LYS A 46 -0.17 -2.91 10.32
CA LYS A 46 0.13 -3.42 11.66
C LYS A 46 1.55 -3.99 11.75
N SER A 47 1.93 -4.84 10.79
CA SER A 47 3.28 -5.42 10.75
C SER A 47 4.37 -4.35 10.64
N MET A 48 4.15 -3.31 9.83
CA MET A 48 5.06 -2.17 9.75
C MET A 48 5.20 -1.46 11.10
N LEU A 49 4.09 -1.17 11.79
CA LEU A 49 4.11 -0.54 13.12
C LEU A 49 4.81 -1.42 14.18
N GLU A 50 4.63 -2.74 14.14
CA GLU A 50 5.33 -3.69 15.02
C GLU A 50 6.85 -3.69 14.79
N TYR A 51 7.30 -3.50 13.54
CA TYR A 51 8.72 -3.29 13.27
C TYR A 51 9.20 -1.93 13.75
N PHE A 52 8.41 -0.88 13.49
CA PHE A 52 8.71 0.49 13.90
C PHE A 52 8.91 0.59 15.42
N SER A 53 8.00 0.04 16.23
CA SER A 53 8.09 0.07 17.70
C SER A 53 9.31 -0.68 18.27
N LYS A 54 9.88 -1.62 17.51
CA LYS A 54 11.10 -2.35 17.90
C LYS A 54 12.36 -1.54 17.62
N ILE A 55 12.41 -0.80 16.51
CA ILE A 55 13.60 -0.06 16.06
C ILE A 55 13.62 1.38 16.56
N HIS A 56 12.45 1.99 16.73
CA HIS A 56 12.28 3.38 17.14
C HIS A 56 11.91 3.45 18.62
N ARG A 57 12.90 3.22 19.50
CA ARG A 57 12.73 3.27 20.96
C ARG A 57 13.45 4.48 21.54
N GLY A 58 12.69 5.46 22.00
CA GLY A 58 13.20 6.59 22.80
C GLY A 58 13.94 7.65 22.00
N GLY A 59 13.30 8.18 20.95
CA GLY A 59 13.80 9.36 20.21
C GLY A 59 13.70 10.66 21.03
N GLN A 60 14.42 11.69 20.60
CA GLN A 60 14.34 13.07 21.15
C GLN A 60 13.07 13.82 20.68
N VAL A 61 12.22 13.17 19.90
CA VAL A 61 11.08 13.72 19.18
C VAL A 61 9.81 13.06 19.71
N ASP A 62 8.84 13.88 20.12
CA ASP A 62 7.51 13.39 20.51
C ASP A 62 6.71 13.07 19.24
N LEU A 63 6.06 11.91 19.21
CA LEU A 63 5.26 11.45 18.07
C LEU A 63 3.77 11.51 18.38
N GLU A 64 3.02 12.09 17.45
CA GLU A 64 1.56 12.10 17.45
C GLU A 64 1.05 11.39 16.19
N TRP A 65 0.21 10.37 16.35
CA TRP A 65 -0.34 9.60 15.25
C TRP A 65 -1.75 10.08 14.94
N VAL A 66 -1.95 10.64 13.76
CA VAL A 66 -3.26 11.09 13.29
C VAL A 66 -3.84 10.03 12.38
N THR A 67 -5.01 9.47 12.71
CA THR A 67 -5.56 8.35 11.96
C THR A 67 -7.10 8.34 11.93
N SER A 68 -7.66 7.40 11.18
CA SER A 68 -9.09 7.10 11.21
C SER A 68 -9.42 6.07 12.28
N ARG A 69 -10.48 6.28 13.05
CA ARG A 69 -11.08 5.26 13.89
C ARG A 69 -11.58 4.09 13.04
N GLY A 70 -11.34 2.87 13.51
CA GLY A 70 -11.78 1.61 12.91
C GLY A 70 -10.78 1.01 11.92
N ARG A 71 -11.32 0.34 10.90
CA ARG A 71 -10.57 -0.46 9.91
C ARG A 71 -9.66 0.35 9.01
N MET A 72 -9.80 1.67 8.95
CA MET A 72 -8.89 2.52 8.19
C MET A 72 -7.68 2.99 9.02
N GLY A 73 -7.60 2.65 10.31
CA GLY A 73 -6.54 3.16 11.18
C GLY A 73 -6.41 2.39 12.49
N THR A 74 -7.17 2.80 13.52
CA THR A 74 -6.97 2.36 14.90
C THR A 74 -6.98 0.84 15.11
N ASP A 75 -7.73 0.08 14.32
CA ASP A 75 -7.80 -1.39 14.43
C ASP A 75 -6.44 -2.07 14.16
N TRP A 76 -5.51 -1.37 13.50
CA TRP A 76 -4.20 -1.89 13.11
C TRP A 76 -3.06 -1.43 13.99
N ILE A 77 -3.32 -0.60 15.00
CA ILE A 77 -2.30 -0.15 15.94
C ILE A 77 -1.97 -1.30 16.91
N PRO A 78 -0.70 -1.75 16.99
CA PRO A 78 -0.31 -2.85 17.87
C PRO A 78 -0.29 -2.42 19.34
N SER A 79 -0.48 -3.38 20.25
CA SER A 79 -0.43 -3.17 21.71
C SER A 79 0.89 -2.57 22.20
N GLU A 80 1.97 -2.80 21.48
CA GLU A 80 3.30 -2.25 21.76
C GLU A 80 3.34 -0.71 21.66
N MET A 81 2.31 -0.10 21.10
CA MET A 81 2.13 1.35 20.98
C MET A 81 1.04 1.90 21.91
N GLU A 82 0.62 1.17 22.95
CA GLU A 82 -0.44 1.59 23.90
C GLU A 82 -0.15 2.92 24.63
N GLY A 83 1.13 3.35 24.68
CA GLY A 83 1.53 4.66 25.21
C GLY A 83 1.65 5.78 24.17
N ALA A 84 1.36 5.53 22.90
CA ALA A 84 1.45 6.52 21.83
C ALA A 84 0.30 7.53 21.88
N VAL A 85 0.57 8.78 21.51
CA VAL A 85 -0.48 9.80 21.35
C VAL A 85 -1.19 9.54 20.03
N ILE A 86 -2.49 9.23 20.09
CA ILE A 86 -3.31 8.90 18.91
C ILE A 86 -4.45 9.91 18.82
N VAL A 87 -4.58 10.56 17.66
CA VAL A 87 -5.65 11.50 17.32
C VAL A 87 -6.53 10.85 16.25
N GLU A 88 -7.79 10.57 16.60
CA GLU A 88 -8.80 10.04 15.69
C GLU A 88 -9.44 11.21 14.89
N ALA A 89 -8.81 11.62 13.78
CA ALA A 89 -9.28 12.74 12.96
C ALA A 89 -10.47 12.37 12.05
N HIS A 90 -10.65 11.08 11.77
CA HIS A 90 -11.70 10.54 10.91
C HIS A 90 -12.32 9.28 11.53
N GLN A 91 -13.48 8.83 11.04
CA GLN A 91 -14.08 7.56 11.42
C GLN A 91 -14.62 6.82 10.19
N SER A 92 -14.09 5.62 9.94
CA SER A 92 -14.55 4.77 8.83
C SER A 92 -15.93 4.19 9.13
N LYS A 93 -16.79 4.15 8.11
CA LYS A 93 -18.07 3.43 8.13
C LYS A 93 -17.85 1.97 7.68
N GLY A 94 -18.86 1.12 7.83
CA GLY A 94 -18.73 -0.33 7.62
C GLY A 94 -18.15 -0.71 6.25
N THR A 95 -18.78 -0.26 5.16
CA THR A 95 -18.25 -0.36 3.80
C THR A 95 -17.43 0.88 3.47
N THR A 96 -16.20 0.70 2.99
CA THR A 96 -15.31 1.78 2.56
C THR A 96 -15.30 1.95 1.04
N SER A 97 -14.82 3.11 0.59
CA SER A 97 -14.71 3.49 -0.81
C SER A 97 -13.55 4.47 -1.02
N ALA A 98 -13.28 4.84 -2.27
CA ALA A 98 -12.29 5.87 -2.60
C ALA A 98 -12.59 7.20 -1.88
N SER A 99 -13.86 7.60 -1.74
CA SER A 99 -14.20 8.83 -1.02
C SER A 99 -13.86 8.76 0.47
N ASP A 100 -13.95 7.59 1.12
CA ASP A 100 -13.51 7.45 2.52
C ASP A 100 -11.99 7.64 2.64
N THR A 101 -11.21 7.27 1.61
CA THR A 101 -9.77 7.56 1.55
C THR A 101 -9.54 9.06 1.40
N GLU A 102 -10.27 9.74 0.50
CA GLU A 102 -10.16 11.20 0.32
C GLU A 102 -10.51 11.96 1.61
N ASP A 103 -11.63 11.60 2.26
CA ASP A 103 -12.10 12.21 3.52
C ASP A 103 -11.11 12.01 4.67
N ALA A 104 -10.54 10.81 4.79
CA ALA A 104 -9.53 10.52 5.80
C ALA A 104 -8.24 11.33 5.58
N VAL A 105 -7.79 11.46 4.33
CA VAL A 105 -6.62 12.30 3.98
C VAL A 105 -6.90 13.76 4.31
N ALA A 106 -8.08 14.29 3.96
CA ALA A 106 -8.46 15.66 4.26
C ALA A 106 -8.46 15.95 5.77
N ALA A 107 -8.97 15.01 6.58
CA ALA A 107 -8.96 15.14 8.03
C ALA A 107 -7.54 15.12 8.62
N MET A 108 -6.65 14.27 8.09
CA MET A 108 -5.25 14.20 8.52
C MET A 108 -4.47 15.47 8.12
N VAL A 109 -4.63 15.95 6.89
CA VAL A 109 -4.03 17.21 6.42
C VAL A 109 -4.54 18.40 7.25
N GLY A 110 -5.83 18.42 7.57
CA GLY A 110 -6.41 19.43 8.47
C GLY A 110 -5.87 19.38 9.91
N SER A 111 -5.22 18.28 10.30
CA SER A 111 -4.48 18.13 11.56
C SER A 111 -2.99 18.46 11.42
N GLU A 112 -2.56 18.97 10.26
CA GLU A 112 -1.19 19.38 9.94
C GLU A 112 -0.17 18.26 10.13
N ILE A 113 -0.43 17.09 9.52
CA ILE A 113 0.55 16.00 9.51
C ILE A 113 1.82 16.39 8.75
N ASP A 114 2.98 15.97 9.26
CA ASP A 114 4.27 16.17 8.61
C ASP A 114 4.55 15.11 7.54
N LEU A 115 3.97 13.91 7.69
CA LEU A 115 4.14 12.80 6.76
C LEU A 115 2.94 11.84 6.84
N LEU A 116 2.51 11.30 5.71
CA LEU A 116 1.46 10.28 5.63
C LEU A 116 2.05 8.89 5.37
N VAL A 117 1.86 7.97 6.31
CA VAL A 117 2.08 6.54 6.09
C VAL A 117 0.76 5.90 5.69
N TYR A 118 0.72 5.18 4.58
CA TYR A 118 -0.47 4.48 4.16
C TYR A 118 -0.20 3.05 3.72
N SER A 119 -1.19 2.18 3.81
CA SER A 119 -1.16 0.82 3.26
C SER A 119 -2.25 0.66 2.21
N GLY A 120 -1.87 0.21 1.01
CA GLY A 120 -2.79 0.21 -0.13
C GLY A 120 -2.20 -0.30 -1.43
N GLY A 121 -2.91 -0.03 -2.53
CA GLY A 121 -2.54 -0.28 -3.92
C GLY A 121 -2.02 0.98 -4.64
N ASP A 122 -1.62 0.86 -5.91
CA ASP A 122 -1.36 2.04 -6.76
C ASP A 122 -2.63 2.90 -6.90
N GLY A 123 -3.82 2.28 -7.00
CA GLY A 123 -5.10 3.01 -6.95
C GLY A 123 -5.31 3.79 -5.64
N THR A 124 -4.91 3.23 -4.49
CA THR A 124 -4.93 3.99 -3.22
C THR A 124 -3.97 5.18 -3.26
N THR A 125 -2.81 5.01 -3.89
CA THR A 125 -1.82 6.08 -4.06
C THR A 125 -2.37 7.19 -4.93
N ARG A 126 -3.03 6.83 -6.04
CA ARG A 126 -3.74 7.75 -6.93
C ARG A 126 -4.76 8.59 -6.17
N ASP A 127 -5.60 7.96 -5.36
CA ASP A 127 -6.63 8.63 -4.56
C ASP A 127 -6.01 9.59 -3.52
N ILE A 128 -4.94 9.16 -2.84
CA ILE A 128 -4.20 10.00 -1.87
C ILE A 128 -3.60 11.22 -2.56
N VAL A 129 -2.90 11.03 -3.68
CA VAL A 129 -2.22 12.11 -4.40
C VAL A 129 -3.22 13.10 -5.00
N ALA A 130 -4.34 12.59 -5.53
CA ALA A 130 -5.45 13.43 -5.97
C ALA A 130 -6.01 14.27 -4.81
N SER A 131 -6.20 13.67 -3.63
CA SER A 131 -6.67 14.38 -2.43
C SER A 131 -5.68 15.45 -1.97
N LEU A 132 -4.39 15.12 -1.84
CA LEU A 132 -3.34 16.09 -1.48
C LEU A 132 -3.27 17.26 -2.46
N SER A 133 -3.43 17.01 -3.76
CA SER A 133 -3.46 18.06 -4.78
C SER A 133 -4.68 18.98 -4.64
N LYS A 134 -5.88 18.42 -4.40
CA LYS A 134 -7.10 19.20 -4.14
C LYS A 134 -6.98 20.08 -2.89
N LEU A 135 -6.20 19.65 -1.90
CA LEU A 135 -5.99 20.32 -0.62
C LEU A 135 -4.79 21.30 -0.63
N GLU A 136 -4.20 21.58 -1.79
CA GLU A 136 -2.99 22.40 -1.92
C GLU A 136 -1.82 21.93 -1.02
N SER A 137 -1.78 20.62 -0.73
CA SER A 137 -0.83 19.96 0.18
C SER A 137 -0.01 18.90 -0.55
N SER A 138 0.27 19.11 -1.84
CA SER A 138 1.05 18.18 -2.68
C SER A 138 2.47 17.93 -2.17
N GLU A 139 3.02 18.82 -1.34
CA GLU A 139 4.35 18.69 -0.74
C GLU A 139 4.37 17.77 0.49
N THR A 140 3.21 17.37 1.04
CA THR A 140 3.16 16.42 2.16
C THR A 140 3.74 15.08 1.73
N PRO A 141 4.85 14.62 2.35
CA PRO A 141 5.48 13.38 1.96
C PRO A 141 4.63 12.17 2.32
N VAL A 142 4.69 11.13 1.49
CA VAL A 142 3.97 9.88 1.69
C VAL A 142 4.93 8.68 1.71
N ILE A 143 4.63 7.68 2.56
CA ILE A 143 5.29 6.37 2.56
C ILE A 143 4.23 5.30 2.33
N GLY A 144 4.33 4.62 1.20
CA GLY A 144 3.49 3.48 0.87
C GLY A 144 4.00 2.19 1.51
N VAL A 145 3.18 1.57 2.36
CA VAL A 145 3.33 0.19 2.82
C VAL A 145 2.68 -0.72 1.77
N PRO A 146 3.44 -1.57 1.07
CA PRO A 146 2.87 -2.36 -0.02
C PRO A 146 1.84 -3.35 0.53
N SER A 147 0.60 -3.36 0.02
CA SER A 147 -0.45 -4.30 0.44
C SER A 147 -0.49 -5.61 -0.38
N GLY A 148 0.17 -5.64 -1.55
CA GLY A 148 0.20 -6.74 -2.51
C GLY A 148 1.49 -6.83 -3.32
N VAL A 149 1.41 -7.37 -4.55
CA VAL A 149 2.55 -7.65 -5.47
C VAL A 149 2.58 -6.75 -6.73
N LYS A 150 1.63 -5.82 -6.87
CA LYS A 150 1.51 -4.92 -8.05
C LYS A 150 1.57 -3.46 -7.61
N MET A 151 2.73 -3.07 -7.09
CA MET A 151 2.99 -1.72 -6.61
C MET A 151 4.12 -1.16 -7.45
N HIS A 152 3.82 -0.15 -8.25
CA HIS A 152 4.76 0.42 -9.22
C HIS A 152 5.17 1.84 -8.85
N SER A 153 4.33 2.55 -8.09
CA SER A 153 4.63 3.91 -7.64
C SER A 153 5.90 3.93 -6.77
N GLY A 154 6.79 4.88 -7.03
CA GLY A 154 8.09 4.96 -6.35
C GLY A 154 8.03 5.43 -4.90
N CYS A 155 6.83 5.70 -4.37
CA CYS A 155 6.59 6.00 -2.95
C CYS A 155 6.38 4.74 -2.09
N PHE A 156 6.38 3.55 -2.68
CA PHE A 156 6.29 2.30 -1.91
C PHE A 156 7.63 1.87 -1.34
N ALA A 157 7.62 1.45 -0.08
CA ALA A 157 8.71 0.68 0.47
C ALA A 157 8.74 -0.74 -0.13
N SER A 158 9.92 -1.36 -0.13
CA SER A 158 10.15 -2.75 -0.54
C SER A 158 9.39 -3.79 0.32
N SER A 159 9.05 -3.44 1.56
CA SER A 159 8.33 -4.32 2.49
C SER A 159 7.78 -3.51 3.69
N PRO A 160 6.87 -4.08 4.51
CA PRO A 160 6.46 -3.47 5.77
C PRO A 160 7.64 -3.12 6.69
N LYS A 161 8.64 -3.99 6.79
CA LYS A 161 9.89 -3.70 7.50
C LYS A 161 10.63 -2.52 6.88
N GLY A 162 10.74 -2.49 5.55
CA GLY A 162 11.36 -1.38 4.83
C GLY A 162 10.68 -0.04 5.12
N ALA A 163 9.35 -0.01 5.13
CA ALA A 163 8.59 1.21 5.47
C ALA A 163 8.87 1.69 6.90
N ALA A 164 9.01 0.78 7.86
CA ALA A 164 9.39 1.12 9.23
C ALA A 164 10.79 1.76 9.30
N GLU A 165 11.76 1.19 8.58
CA GLU A 165 13.14 1.72 8.49
C GLU A 165 13.16 3.11 7.85
N VAL A 166 12.38 3.32 6.77
CA VAL A 166 12.24 4.62 6.11
C VAL A 166 11.65 5.66 7.07
N LEU A 167 10.54 5.32 7.73
CA LEU A 167 9.90 6.23 8.68
C LEU A 167 10.86 6.61 9.82
N SER A 168 11.51 5.61 10.45
CA SER A 168 12.45 5.86 11.55
C SER A 168 13.64 6.73 11.10
N SER A 169 14.21 6.44 9.93
CA SER A 169 15.33 7.22 9.39
C SER A 169 14.92 8.65 9.04
N TRP A 170 13.71 8.85 8.50
CA TRP A 170 13.18 10.18 8.21
C TRP A 170 12.92 10.99 9.50
N ILE A 171 12.31 10.38 10.53
CA ILE A 171 12.11 11.04 11.84
C ILE A 171 13.44 11.48 12.46
N ASN A 172 14.49 10.68 12.27
CA ASN A 172 15.84 11.01 12.76
C ASN A 172 16.58 12.06 11.92
N GLY A 173 16.02 12.49 10.78
CA GLY A 173 16.62 13.46 9.87
C GLY A 173 17.66 12.87 8.92
N ASP A 174 17.72 11.54 8.78
CA ASP A 174 18.70 10.85 7.93
C ASP A 174 18.31 10.78 6.45
N LEU A 175 17.03 11.06 6.12
CA LEU A 175 16.49 10.99 4.76
C LEU A 175 15.94 12.34 4.30
N LEU A 176 16.32 12.71 3.07
CA LEU A 176 15.71 13.85 2.38
C LEU A 176 14.44 13.43 1.66
N VAL A 177 13.49 14.35 1.55
CA VAL A 177 12.27 14.17 0.75
C VAL A 177 12.56 14.59 -0.70
N SER A 178 12.12 13.79 -1.67
CA SER A 178 12.17 14.13 -3.09
C SER A 178 10.89 13.71 -3.81
N SER A 179 10.63 14.28 -4.99
CA SER A 179 9.54 13.81 -5.84
C SER A 179 9.82 12.40 -6.37
N THR A 180 8.76 11.64 -6.57
CA THR A 180 8.75 10.28 -7.13
C THR A 180 7.50 10.07 -7.98
N GLU A 181 7.59 9.14 -8.92
CA GLU A 181 6.52 8.85 -9.87
C GLU A 181 5.40 8.05 -9.21
N VAL A 182 4.16 8.50 -9.40
CA VAL A 182 2.96 7.74 -9.10
C VAL A 182 2.48 7.13 -10.39
N LEU A 183 2.46 5.80 -10.43
CA LEU A 183 2.11 5.04 -11.61
C LEU A 183 0.71 4.46 -11.44
N ASP A 184 -0.08 4.46 -12.50
CA ASP A 184 -1.40 3.83 -12.51
C ASP A 184 -1.56 2.90 -13.71
N LEU A 185 -2.41 1.91 -13.53
CA LEU A 185 -2.79 0.98 -14.58
C LEU A 185 -3.86 1.62 -15.45
N ASP A 186 -3.69 1.57 -16.76
CA ASP A 186 -4.76 1.95 -17.68
C ASP A 186 -5.89 0.90 -17.62
N GLU A 187 -6.94 1.21 -16.85
CA GLU A 187 -8.04 0.28 -16.58
C GLU A 187 -8.79 -0.15 -17.85
N ASP A 188 -8.90 0.72 -18.85
CA ASP A 188 -9.59 0.40 -20.10
C ASP A 188 -8.77 -0.60 -20.92
N LEU A 189 -7.47 -0.37 -21.05
CA LEU A 189 -6.56 -1.33 -21.69
C LEU A 189 -6.47 -2.63 -20.88
N TYR A 190 -6.54 -2.57 -19.56
CA TYR A 190 -6.57 -3.74 -18.70
C TYR A 190 -7.87 -4.55 -18.85
N ARG A 191 -9.01 -3.90 -19.05
CA ARG A 191 -10.27 -4.58 -19.41
C ARG A 191 -10.15 -5.33 -20.74
N GLU A 192 -9.37 -4.82 -21.68
CA GLU A 192 -9.01 -5.49 -22.94
C GLU A 192 -7.90 -6.56 -22.80
N GLY A 193 -7.38 -6.80 -21.59
CA GLY A 193 -6.32 -7.79 -21.34
C GLY A 193 -4.90 -7.29 -21.60
N LYS A 194 -4.73 -5.99 -21.89
CA LYS A 194 -3.42 -5.35 -22.06
C LYS A 194 -2.96 -4.76 -20.74
N TRP A 195 -1.72 -5.05 -20.35
CA TRP A 195 -1.16 -4.52 -19.12
C TRP A 195 -0.27 -3.31 -19.43
N VAL A 196 -0.82 -2.11 -19.27
CA VAL A 196 -0.14 -0.84 -19.57
C VAL A 196 -0.14 0.04 -18.33
N VAL A 197 1.04 0.35 -17.81
CA VAL A 197 1.26 1.26 -16.69
C VAL A 197 1.71 2.61 -17.23
N ARG A 198 1.14 3.70 -16.70
CA ARG A 198 1.46 5.08 -17.11
C ARG A 198 1.74 5.95 -15.89
N LEU A 199 2.54 7.01 -16.11
CA LEU A 199 2.69 8.08 -15.14
C LEU A 199 1.34 8.76 -14.92
N TYR A 200 0.88 8.77 -13.68
CA TYR A 200 -0.34 9.44 -13.24
C TYR A 200 -0.04 10.84 -12.69
N ALA A 201 0.90 10.92 -11.74
CA ALA A 201 1.28 12.16 -11.06
C ALA A 201 2.68 12.03 -10.42
N GLU A 202 3.11 13.08 -9.76
CA GLU A 202 4.25 13.05 -8.84
C GLU A 202 3.76 13.12 -7.40
N ALA A 203 4.50 12.47 -6.50
CA ALA A 203 4.31 12.57 -5.05
C ALA A 203 5.66 12.81 -4.37
N PHE A 204 5.66 13.42 -3.19
CA PHE A 204 6.87 13.54 -2.38
C PHE A 204 7.01 12.34 -1.45
N SER A 205 8.22 11.82 -1.29
CA SER A 205 8.50 10.68 -0.42
C SER A 205 9.93 10.75 0.13
N PRO A 206 10.21 10.24 1.35
CA PRO A 206 11.58 10.11 1.83
C PRO A 206 12.39 9.18 0.92
N ASN A 207 13.49 9.71 0.40
CA ASN A 207 14.32 9.00 -0.58
C ASN A 207 15.31 8.07 0.14
N SER A 208 15.01 6.78 0.16
CA SER A 208 15.95 5.74 0.58
C SER A 208 16.22 4.74 -0.55
N PRO A 209 17.43 4.73 -1.13
CA PRO A 209 17.83 3.74 -2.13
C PRO A 209 17.79 2.30 -1.61
N ARG A 210 17.84 2.13 -0.29
CA ARG A 210 17.93 0.82 0.36
C ARG A 210 16.57 0.18 0.63
N TRP A 211 15.57 1.01 0.97
CA TRP A 211 14.30 0.52 1.48
C TRP A 211 13.10 0.90 0.63
N MET A 212 13.21 1.93 -0.21
CA MET A 212 12.19 2.27 -1.19
C MET A 212 12.30 1.38 -2.42
N GLN A 213 11.16 1.09 -3.04
CA GLN A 213 11.14 0.50 -4.37
C GLN A 213 11.68 1.57 -5.33
N GLY A 214 12.93 1.41 -5.77
CA GLY A 214 13.44 2.24 -6.85
C GLY A 214 12.52 2.05 -8.07
N SER A 215 12.27 3.13 -8.81
CA SER A 215 11.65 3.09 -10.13
C SER A 215 12.53 2.20 -11.01
N LYS A 216 12.31 0.88 -10.97
CA LYS A 216 12.95 -0.01 -11.91
C LYS A 216 12.47 0.49 -13.26
N GLU A 217 13.41 0.94 -14.11
CA GLU A 217 13.24 0.77 -15.54
C GLU A 217 12.54 -0.57 -15.74
N LEU A 218 11.43 -0.57 -16.48
CA LEU A 218 10.55 -1.70 -16.76
C LEU A 218 11.33 -2.98 -17.13
N VAL A 219 11.86 -3.66 -16.13
CA VAL A 219 12.45 -4.98 -16.27
C VAL A 219 11.49 -5.88 -15.53
N GLN A 220 10.56 -6.41 -16.32
CA GLN A 220 9.72 -7.55 -15.96
C GLN A 220 10.58 -8.57 -15.23
N THR A 221 10.41 -8.65 -13.92
CA THR A 221 10.89 -9.75 -13.12
C THR A 221 9.68 -10.21 -12.33
N GLU A 222 8.94 -11.14 -12.94
CA GLU A 222 7.96 -11.93 -12.20
C GLU A 222 8.70 -12.64 -11.06
N SER A 223 8.16 -12.62 -9.85
CA SER A 223 8.73 -13.40 -8.75
C SER A 223 8.62 -14.89 -9.11
N GLU A 224 9.58 -15.72 -8.73
CA GLU A 224 9.54 -17.17 -9.06
C GLU A 224 8.23 -17.83 -8.59
N ASP A 225 7.69 -17.39 -7.45
CA ASP A 225 6.41 -17.87 -6.92
C ASP A 225 5.23 -17.44 -7.80
N ASP A 226 5.24 -16.21 -8.32
CA ASP A 226 4.19 -15.71 -9.23
C ASP A 226 4.29 -16.35 -10.63
N ILE A 227 5.49 -16.68 -11.11
CA ILE A 227 5.69 -17.48 -12.33
C ILE A 227 5.06 -18.85 -12.16
N VAL A 228 5.31 -19.50 -11.02
CA VAL A 228 4.77 -20.84 -10.73
C VAL A 228 3.24 -20.81 -10.65
N VAL A 229 2.67 -19.79 -9.99
CA VAL A 229 1.21 -19.63 -9.90
C VAL A 229 0.63 -19.31 -11.28
N GLY A 230 1.23 -18.40 -12.04
CA GLY A 230 0.81 -18.05 -13.39
C GLY A 230 0.85 -19.24 -14.36
N LEU A 231 1.93 -20.03 -14.33
CA LEU A 231 2.01 -21.28 -15.10
C LEU A 231 0.91 -22.25 -14.67
N SER A 232 0.66 -22.38 -13.37
CA SER A 232 -0.34 -23.33 -12.87
C SER A 232 -1.75 -23.01 -13.34
N GLU A 233 -2.13 -21.72 -13.34
CA GLU A 233 -3.43 -21.27 -13.83
C GLU A 233 -3.53 -21.43 -15.36
N HIS A 234 -2.47 -21.07 -16.11
CA HIS A 234 -2.47 -21.23 -17.56
C HIS A 234 -2.59 -22.70 -17.99
N ILE A 235 -1.90 -23.62 -17.30
CA ILE A 235 -2.02 -25.06 -17.55
C ILE A 235 -3.46 -25.52 -17.23
N ARG A 236 -4.05 -25.06 -16.12
CA ARG A 236 -5.42 -25.41 -15.74
C ARG A 236 -6.43 -24.97 -16.79
N GLU A 237 -6.26 -23.78 -17.35
CA GLU A 237 -7.19 -23.23 -18.34
C GLU A 237 -6.98 -23.78 -19.75
N SER A 238 -5.72 -24.06 -20.12
CA SER A 238 -5.37 -24.36 -21.52
C SER A 238 -5.18 -25.84 -21.81
N LEU A 239 -4.88 -26.65 -20.79
CA LEU A 239 -4.47 -28.05 -20.97
C LEU A 239 -5.31 -29.04 -20.16
N VAL A 240 -5.92 -28.62 -19.05
CA VAL A 240 -6.74 -29.52 -18.21
C VAL A 240 -8.17 -29.58 -18.74
N SER A 241 -8.53 -30.72 -19.32
CA SER A 241 -9.92 -31.09 -19.65
C SER A 241 -10.21 -32.49 -19.09
N GLU A 242 -11.48 -32.82 -18.83
CA GLU A 242 -11.86 -34.10 -18.19
C GLU A 242 -11.41 -35.33 -19.00
N ASP A 243 -11.17 -35.16 -20.31
CA ASP A 243 -10.79 -36.23 -21.23
C ASP A 243 -9.28 -36.26 -21.58
N GLN A 244 -8.43 -35.51 -20.86
CA GLN A 244 -6.99 -35.47 -21.11
C GLN A 244 -6.13 -35.85 -19.91
N LEU A 245 -5.22 -36.80 -20.13
CA LEU A 245 -4.14 -37.15 -19.19
C LEU A 245 -2.90 -36.29 -19.48
N ILE A 246 -2.49 -35.47 -18.51
CA ILE A 246 -1.26 -34.69 -18.59
C ILE A 246 -0.16 -35.41 -17.81
N ILE A 247 0.95 -35.72 -18.47
CA ILE A 247 2.16 -36.26 -17.83
C ILE A 247 3.20 -35.16 -17.78
N TRP A 248 3.54 -34.71 -16.57
CA TRP A 248 4.50 -33.64 -16.33
C TRP A 248 5.76 -34.20 -15.66
N GLY A 249 6.93 -33.92 -16.22
CA GLY A 249 8.22 -34.33 -15.68
C GLY A 249 9.32 -33.34 -16.03
N ARG A 250 10.41 -33.34 -15.27
CA ARG A 250 11.61 -32.58 -15.65
C ARG A 250 12.20 -33.21 -16.91
N GLY A 251 12.02 -32.55 -18.06
CA GLY A 251 12.69 -32.93 -19.29
C GLY A 251 14.20 -32.67 -19.15
N GLY A 252 14.99 -33.73 -19.12
CA GLY A 252 16.45 -33.65 -19.22
C GLY A 252 16.97 -34.74 -20.16
N PRO A 253 18.14 -34.54 -20.81
CA PRO A 253 19.02 -35.66 -21.09
C PRO A 253 19.57 -36.28 -19.79
#